data_AF-A0A385HDQ7-F1
#
_entry.id   AF-A0A385HDQ7-F1
#
_cell.length_a   1.000
_cell.length_b   1.000
_cell.length_c   1.000
_cell.angle_alpha   90.00
_cell.angle_beta   90.00
_cell.angle_gamma   90.00
#
_symmetry.space_group_name_H-M   'P 1'
#
loop_
_entity.id
_entity.type
_entity.pdbx_description
1 polymer ?
#
loop_
_entity_poly.entity_id
_entity_poly.type
_entity_poly.pdbx_seq_one_letter_code
_entity_poly.pdbx_strand_id
1 'polypeptide(L)'
;MKIVHYEANAPWIGRMKCPNPKCGKETQSWQSSGMSVSYPHFFCDICSNVIHREQDHAFSYENEINQELLDRIAATIPDCPCGGRFVPGANPKCSSCKTEYVHQWDAVKRLNVPFITMSDGSCLIRDTVVFV
;
A
#
# COMPACT_ATOMS: atom_id res chain seq x y z
N MET A 1 10.79 3.21 15.12
CA MET A 1 9.99 2.33 14.22
C MET A 1 9.82 0.98 14.90
N LYS A 2 8.59 0.54 15.19
CA LYS A 2 8.32 -0.79 15.75
C LYS A 2 7.94 -1.72 14.59
N ILE A 3 8.68 -2.83 14.42
CA ILE A 3 8.37 -3.84 13.42
C ILE A 3 7.37 -4.82 14.04
N VAL A 4 6.20 -4.96 13.42
CA VAL A 4 5.17 -5.92 13.83
C VAL A 4 5.15 -7.06 12.82
N HIS A 5 5.34 -8.29 13.29
CA HIS A 5 5.23 -9.50 12.47
C HIS A 5 3.82 -10.09 12.63
N TYR A 6 3.11 -10.28 11.52
CA TYR A 6 1.81 -10.96 11.52
C TYR A 6 1.99 -12.48 11.50
N GLU A 7 1.07 -13.22 12.11
CA GLU A 7 1.08 -14.69 12.12
C GLU A 7 0.93 -15.25 10.70
N ALA A 8 1.88 -16.07 10.24
CA ALA A 8 1.94 -16.59 8.87
C ALA A 8 0.74 -17.47 8.46
N ASN A 9 -0.05 -17.97 9.42
CA ASN A 9 -1.19 -18.86 9.19
C ASN A 9 -2.55 -18.17 9.39
N ALA A 10 -2.58 -16.85 9.51
CA ALA A 10 -3.81 -16.13 9.73
C ALA A 10 -4.76 -16.21 8.50
N PRO A 11 -6.10 -16.25 8.69
CA PRO A 11 -7.05 -16.52 7.61
C PRO A 11 -7.09 -15.44 6.51
N TRP A 12 -6.51 -14.27 6.78
CA TRP A 12 -6.37 -13.14 5.87
C TRP A 12 -5.06 -13.16 5.05
N ILE A 13 -4.25 -14.21 5.19
CA ILE A 13 -3.05 -14.44 4.39
C ILE A 13 -3.39 -15.36 3.22
N GLY A 14 -3.31 -14.82 2.01
CA GLY A 14 -3.47 -15.53 0.76
C GLY A 14 -2.16 -15.68 0.00
N ARG A 15 -2.25 -16.15 -1.25
CA ARG A 15 -1.13 -16.15 -2.19
C ARG A 15 -1.47 -15.34 -3.42
N MET A 16 -0.55 -14.47 -3.82
CA MET A 16 -0.64 -13.74 -5.07
C MET A 16 0.26 -14.39 -6.12
N LYS A 17 -0.35 -14.92 -7.17
CA LYS A 17 0.35 -15.40 -8.35
C LYS A 17 0.84 -14.22 -9.17
N CYS A 18 2.13 -14.20 -9.50
CA CYS A 18 2.72 -13.16 -10.34
C CYS A 18 1.97 -13.05 -11.68
N PRO A 19 1.57 -11.84 -12.12
CA PRO A 19 0.85 -11.65 -13.39
C PRO A 19 1.76 -11.84 -14.61
N ASN A 20 3.08 -11.84 -14.44
CA ASN A 20 4.02 -12.20 -15.49
C ASN A 20 4.01 -13.72 -15.70
N PRO A 21 3.53 -14.23 -16.86
CA PRO A 21 3.43 -15.66 -17.12
C PRO A 21 4.78 -16.37 -17.14
N LYS A 22 5.88 -15.65 -17.43
CA LYS A 22 7.24 -16.21 -17.39
C LYS A 22 7.76 -16.39 -15.96
N CYS A 23 7.22 -15.65 -14.99
CA CYS A 23 7.64 -15.75 -13.60
C CYS A 23 6.87 -16.85 -12.87
N GLY A 24 5.53 -16.82 -12.93
CA GLY A 24 4.66 -17.84 -12.31
C GLY A 24 4.76 -17.97 -10.78
N LYS A 25 5.63 -17.19 -10.12
CA LYS A 25 5.87 -17.29 -8.67
C LYS A 25 4.61 -16.92 -7.88
N GLU A 26 4.29 -17.74 -6.89
CA GLU A 26 3.34 -17.40 -5.84
C GLU A 26 4.08 -16.71 -4.69
N THR A 27 3.58 -15.55 -4.27
CA THR A 27 4.11 -14.82 -3.11
C THR A 27 3.05 -14.82 -2.03
N GLN A 28 3.43 -15.16 -0.80
CA GLN A 28 2.53 -14.99 0.35
C GLN A 28 2.17 -13.51 0.44
N SER A 29 0.90 -13.24 0.60
CA SER A 29 0.38 -11.89 0.61
C SER A 29 -0.66 -11.76 1.70
N TRP A 30 -0.51 -10.75 2.52
CA TRP A 30 -1.50 -10.36 3.48
C TRP A 30 -2.47 -9.35 2.85
N GLN A 31 -3.76 -9.61 2.97
CA GLN A 31 -4.78 -8.60 2.70
C GLN A 31 -5.34 -8.14 4.05
N SER A 32 -5.03 -6.91 4.44
CA SER A 32 -5.77 -6.30 5.55
C SER A 32 -7.17 -6.00 5.05
N SER A 33 -8.20 -6.58 5.67
CA SER A 33 -9.52 -5.98 5.60
C SER A 33 -9.45 -4.63 6.32
N GLY A 34 -9.87 -3.56 5.65
CA GLY A 34 -9.99 -2.26 6.29
C GLY A 34 -10.88 -2.41 7.51
N MET A 35 -10.37 -2.12 8.70
CA MET A 35 -11.19 -1.99 9.89
C MET A 35 -12.14 -0.81 9.69
N SER A 36 -13.30 -1.04 9.07
CA SER A 36 -14.44 -0.12 8.86
C SER A 36 -14.18 1.26 8.23
N VAL A 37 -12.93 1.68 8.03
CA VAL A 37 -12.53 3.03 7.65
C VAL A 37 -11.42 2.94 6.60
N SER A 38 -11.63 3.58 5.44
CA SER A 38 -10.64 3.64 4.36
C SER A 38 -9.66 4.77 4.61
N TYR A 39 -8.37 4.50 4.45
CA TYR A 39 -7.31 5.49 4.57
C TYR A 39 -6.48 5.53 3.28
N PRO A 40 -6.04 6.72 2.84
CA PRO A 40 -5.10 6.82 1.72
C PRO A 40 -3.84 5.99 2.02
N HIS A 41 -3.39 5.23 1.03
CA HIS A 41 -2.18 4.43 1.13
C HIS A 41 -1.46 4.35 -0.21
N PHE A 42 -0.13 4.30 -0.16
CA PHE A 42 0.72 4.44 -1.33
C PHE A 42 1.85 3.42 -1.31
N PHE A 43 2.10 2.78 -2.45
CA PHE A 43 3.17 1.80 -2.59
C PHE A 43 4.46 2.45 -3.05
N CYS A 44 5.59 1.87 -2.63
CA CYS A 44 6.90 2.24 -3.09
C CYS A 44 7.10 1.83 -4.56
N ASP A 45 7.66 2.74 -5.34
CA ASP A 45 8.08 2.54 -6.73
C ASP A 45 9.18 1.47 -6.90
N ILE A 46 9.86 1.06 -5.83
CA ILE A 46 10.93 0.05 -5.87
C ILE A 46 10.56 -1.26 -5.16
N CYS A 47 10.19 -1.21 -3.87
CA CYS A 47 10.26 -2.40 -2.99
C CYS A 47 8.91 -2.94 -2.48
N SER A 48 7.78 -2.44 -2.97
CA SER A 48 6.43 -2.82 -2.51
C SER A 48 6.08 -2.46 -1.06
N ASN A 49 6.95 -1.74 -0.33
CA ASN A 49 6.55 -1.14 0.95
C ASN A 49 5.33 -0.26 0.73
N VAL A 50 4.50 -0.14 1.75
CA VAL A 50 3.29 0.68 1.72
C VAL A 50 3.33 1.67 2.87
N ILE A 51 3.01 2.93 2.58
CA ILE A 51 2.71 3.92 3.60
C ILE A 51 1.20 4.06 3.75
N HIS A 52 0.74 3.96 4.99
CA HIS A 52 -0.62 4.25 5.44
C HIS A 52 -0.66 5.69 5.94
N ARG A 53 -1.54 6.51 5.37
CA ARG A 53 -1.60 7.95 5.61
C ARG A 53 -2.80 8.31 6.47
N GLU A 54 -2.65 8.12 7.78
CA GLU A 54 -3.71 8.41 8.75
C GLU A 54 -4.02 9.90 8.84
N GLN A 55 -2.99 10.74 8.70
CA GLN A 55 -3.17 12.19 8.78
C GLN A 55 -4.03 12.75 7.63
N ASP A 56 -4.11 12.03 6.51
CA ASP A 56 -4.88 12.43 5.33
C ASP A 56 -6.32 11.88 5.33
N HIS A 57 -6.71 11.12 6.35
CA HIS A 57 -8.01 10.47 6.45
C HIS A 57 -9.19 11.44 6.36
N ALA A 58 -9.15 12.51 7.17
CA ALA A 58 -10.21 13.51 7.22
C ALA A 58 -10.42 14.14 5.84
N PHE A 59 -9.34 14.38 5.10
CA PHE A 59 -9.42 14.93 3.75
C PHE A 59 -10.09 13.98 2.76
N SER A 60 -9.78 12.69 2.79
CA SER A 60 -10.43 11.69 1.93
C SER A 60 -11.90 11.42 2.27
N TYR A 61 -12.28 11.59 3.54
CA TYR A 61 -13.64 11.31 4.01
C TYR A 61 -14.60 12.50 3.82
N GLU A 62 -14.12 13.72 4.04
CA GLU A 62 -14.95 14.94 4.03
C GLU A 62 -15.00 15.65 2.67
N ASN A 63 -14.09 15.32 1.74
CA ASN A 63 -14.00 15.99 0.44
C ASN A 63 -14.33 15.03 -0.71
N GLU A 64 -14.74 15.59 -1.84
CA GLU A 64 -14.83 14.84 -3.09
C GLU A 64 -13.42 14.36 -3.48
N ILE A 65 -13.28 13.05 -3.71
CA ILE A 65 -12.02 12.47 -4.18
C ILE A 65 -11.76 12.91 -5.62
N ASN A 66 -10.73 13.71 -5.82
CA ASN A 66 -10.36 14.26 -7.12
C ASN A 66 -8.82 14.35 -7.27
N GLN A 67 -8.37 14.79 -8.44
CA GLN A 67 -6.94 14.91 -8.75
C GLN A 67 -6.24 15.95 -7.86
N GLU A 68 -6.90 17.06 -7.53
CA GLU A 68 -6.33 18.12 -6.69
C GLU A 68 -6.01 17.61 -5.28
N LEU A 69 -6.94 16.84 -4.68
CA LEU A 69 -6.71 16.18 -3.38
C LEU A 69 -5.54 15.20 -3.46
N LEU A 70 -5.48 14.39 -4.52
CA LEU A 70 -4.39 13.44 -4.73
C LEU A 70 -3.03 14.15 -4.82
N ASP A 71 -2.95 15.25 -5.57
CA ASP A 71 -1.73 16.03 -5.74
C ASP A 71 -1.28 16.67 -4.42
N ARG A 72 -2.22 17.18 -3.62
CA ARG A 72 -1.94 17.73 -2.29
C ARG A 72 -1.38 16.68 -1.34
N ILE A 73 -1.97 15.48 -1.32
CA ILE A 73 -1.47 14.37 -0.50
C ILE A 73 -0.08 13.97 -1.00
N ALA A 74 0.09 13.77 -2.31
CA ALA A 74 1.32 13.35 -2.96
C ALA A 74 2.52 14.24 -2.62
N ALA A 75 2.30 15.55 -2.52
CA ALA A 75 3.33 16.53 -2.18
C ALA A 75 3.92 16.37 -0.76
N THR A 76 3.25 15.63 0.13
CA THR A 76 3.65 15.46 1.54
C THR A 76 4.00 14.02 1.90
N ILE A 77 4.08 13.14 0.91
CA ILE A 77 4.45 11.74 1.12
C ILE A 77 5.97 11.68 1.31
N PRO A 78 6.48 11.06 2.40
CA PRO A 78 7.91 10.91 2.62
C PRO A 78 8.54 9.89 1.66
N ASP A 79 9.86 9.88 1.59
CA ASP A 79 10.60 8.84 0.88
C ASP A 79 10.49 7.48 1.60
N CYS A 80 10.66 6.39 0.84
CA CYS A 80 10.70 5.05 1.38
C CYS A 80 12.08 4.75 1.98
N PRO A 81 12.17 4.08 3.15
CA PRO A 81 13.46 3.68 3.75
C PRO A 81 14.34 2.80 2.86
N CYS A 82 13.81 2.21 1.80
CA CYS A 82 14.60 1.46 0.82
C CYS A 82 15.39 2.34 -0.17
N GLY A 83 15.21 3.67 -0.13
CA GLY A 83 15.75 4.64 -1.09
C GLY A 83 14.84 4.95 -2.29
N GLY A 84 13.64 4.36 -2.35
CA GLY A 84 12.60 4.68 -3.33
C GLY A 84 11.60 5.72 -2.83
N ARG A 85 10.51 5.92 -3.58
CA ARG A 85 9.43 6.86 -3.24
C ARG A 85 8.08 6.17 -3.17
N PHE A 86 7.25 6.57 -2.22
CA PHE A 86 5.84 6.23 -2.24
C PHE A 86 5.13 7.20 -3.18
N VAL A 87 4.43 6.68 -4.18
CA VAL A 87 3.82 7.53 -5.22
C VAL A 87 2.38 7.10 -5.53
N PRO A 88 1.51 8.04 -5.90
CA PRO A 88 0.20 7.74 -6.48
C PRO A 88 0.28 6.73 -7.61
N GLY A 89 -0.62 5.75 -7.64
CA GLY A 89 -0.73 4.77 -8.72
C GLY A 89 0.30 3.63 -8.69
N ALA A 90 1.37 3.71 -7.90
CA ALA A 90 2.30 2.59 -7.74
C ALA A 90 1.59 1.37 -7.16
N ASN A 91 2.08 0.19 -7.53
CA ASN A 91 1.48 -1.09 -7.14
C ASN A 91 2.48 -1.95 -6.37
N PRO A 92 1.99 -2.94 -5.62
CA PRO A 92 2.82 -4.04 -5.15
C PRO A 92 3.56 -4.67 -6.34
N LYS A 93 4.77 -5.15 -6.10
CA LYS A 93 5.65 -5.78 -7.08
C LYS A 93 5.97 -7.20 -6.67
N CYS A 94 6.05 -8.08 -7.66
CA CYS A 94 6.53 -9.44 -7.44
C CYS A 94 7.97 -9.40 -6.89
N SER A 95 8.21 -10.12 -5.79
CA SER A 95 9.53 -10.18 -5.15
C SER A 95 10.63 -10.67 -6.09
N SER A 96 10.29 -11.54 -7.04
CA SER A 96 11.22 -12.19 -7.98
C SER A 96 11.50 -11.36 -9.23
N CYS A 97 10.46 -10.98 -10.00
CA CYS A 97 10.64 -10.34 -11.30
C CYS A 97 10.24 -8.86 -11.36
N LYS A 98 9.83 -8.28 -10.23
CA LYS A 98 9.39 -6.88 -10.08
C LYS A 98 8.16 -6.46 -10.90
N THR A 99 7.51 -7.39 -11.60
CA THR A 99 6.23 -7.11 -12.28
C THR A 99 5.19 -6.62 -11.27
N GLU A 100 4.51 -5.54 -11.64
CA GLU A 100 3.48 -4.92 -10.81
C GLU A 100 2.17 -5.72 -10.81
N TYR A 101 1.55 -5.79 -9.64
CA TYR A 101 0.17 -6.25 -9.46
C TYR A 101 -0.77 -5.06 -9.65
N VAL A 102 -1.02 -4.71 -10.91
CA VAL A 102 -1.77 -3.49 -11.28
C VAL A 102 -3.18 -3.52 -10.71
N HIS A 103 -3.54 -2.45 -9.99
CA HIS A 103 -4.89 -2.24 -9.51
C HIS A 103 -5.82 -1.80 -10.65
N GLN A 104 -7.06 -2.27 -10.67
CA GLN A 104 -8.06 -1.95 -11.70
C GLN A 104 -8.57 -0.50 -11.66
N TRP A 105 -8.36 0.19 -10.53
CA TRP A 105 -8.74 1.59 -10.34
C TRP A 105 -7.52 2.51 -10.48
N ASP A 106 -7.77 3.70 -11.00
CA ASP A 106 -6.81 4.81 -11.05
C ASP A 106 -6.39 5.29 -9.65
N ALA A 107 -5.37 6.15 -9.61
CA ALA A 107 -4.80 6.64 -8.36
C ALA A 107 -5.80 7.48 -7.52
N VAL A 108 -6.73 8.20 -8.14
CA VAL A 108 -7.72 9.03 -7.44
C VAL A 108 -8.73 8.15 -6.71
N LYS A 109 -9.32 7.18 -7.42
CA LYS A 109 -10.26 6.20 -6.83
C LYS A 109 -9.62 5.37 -5.73
N ARG A 110 -8.30 5.19 -5.78
CA ARG A 110 -7.54 4.45 -4.76
C ARG A 110 -7.39 5.17 -3.42
N LEU A 111 -7.71 6.46 -3.32
CA LEU A 111 -7.76 7.16 -2.03
C LEU A 111 -8.79 6.53 -1.06
N ASN A 112 -9.85 5.93 -1.60
CA ASN A 112 -10.94 5.29 -0.83
C ASN A 112 -10.92 3.76 -0.90
N VAL A 113 -9.81 3.14 -1.31
CA VAL A 113 -9.66 1.68 -1.26
C VAL A 113 -9.43 1.25 0.19
N PRO A 114 -10.29 0.41 0.78
CA PRO A 114 -10.13 -0.02 2.17
C PRO A 114 -9.11 -1.17 2.32
N PHE A 115 -8.62 -1.72 1.21
CA PHE A 115 -7.79 -2.92 1.20
C PHE A 115 -6.33 -2.58 0.95
N ILE A 116 -5.47 -2.92 1.91
CA ILE A 116 -4.02 -2.85 1.74
C ILE A 116 -3.51 -4.26 1.47
N THR A 117 -2.82 -4.42 0.35
CA THR A 117 -2.14 -5.67 -0.01
C THR A 117 -0.68 -5.58 0.37
N MET A 118 -0.22 -6.41 1.30
CA MET A 118 1.20 -6.53 1.66
C MET A 118 1.77 -7.83 1.12
N SER A 119 2.84 -7.74 0.34
CA SER A 119 3.59 -8.92 -0.09
C SER A 119 4.60 -9.32 0.98
N ASP A 120 4.94 -10.60 1.05
CA ASP A 120 6.03 -11.07 1.90
C ASP A 120 7.33 -10.28 1.65
N GLY A 121 7.99 -9.88 2.75
CA GLY A 121 9.13 -8.98 2.76
C GLY A 121 8.83 -7.48 2.61
N SER A 122 7.57 -7.07 2.42
CA SER A 122 7.19 -5.64 2.44
C SER A 122 6.86 -5.16 3.85
N CYS A 123 7.05 -3.86 4.09
CA CYS A 123 6.70 -3.20 5.34
C CYS A 123 5.50 -2.28 5.16
N LEU A 124 4.61 -2.27 6.16
CA LEU A 124 3.64 -1.21 6.40
C LEU A 124 4.29 -0.11 7.24
N ILE A 125 4.28 1.11 6.73
CA ILE A 125 4.74 2.30 7.44
C ILE A 125 3.51 3.12 7.77
N ARG A 126 3.33 3.47 9.04
CA ARG A 126 2.27 4.37 9.50
C ARG A 126 2.91 5.73 9.75
N ASP A 127 2.31 6.79 9.24
CA ASP A 127 2.77 8.17 9.42
C ASP A 127 2.56 8.66 10.86
N THR A 128 1.54 8.16 11.55
CA THR A 128 1.32 8.35 12.99
C THR A 128 1.97 7.23 13.80
N VAL A 129 3.23 7.42 14.17
CA VAL A 129 3.75 6.79 15.39
C VAL A 129 3.76 7.85 16.49
N VAL A 130 2.58 8.15 17.05
CA VAL A 130 2.47 8.90 18.30
C VAL A 130 2.77 7.91 19.42
N PHE A 131 3.98 7.96 19.96
CA PHE A 131 4.21 7.46 21.32
C PHE A 131 3.71 8.54 22.27
N VAL A 132 2.76 8.20 23.14
CA VAL A 132 2.59 8.83 24.45
C VAL A 132 3.20 7.88 25.46
#